data_AF-A0AAX1NCT0-F1
#
_entry.id   AF-A0AAX1NCT0-F1
#
_cell.length_a   1.000
_cell.length_b   1.000
_cell.length_c   1.000
_cell.angle_alpha   90.00
_cell.angle_beta   90.00
_cell.angle_gamma   90.00
#
_symmetry.space_group_name_H-M   'P 1'
#
loop_
_entity.id
_entity.type
_entity.pdbx_description
1 polymer ?
#
loop_
_entity_poly.entity_id
_entity_poly.type
_entity_poly.pdbx_seq_one_letter_code
_entity_poly.pdbx_strand_id
1 'polypeptide(L)'
;MKKYHIYFITFLLMGCQLPSTTTKFSSSCVLEEEQYLDSTTVQLSDIEQWVKEKKVNSVEELMLAFPEVYRRNFSLVEHTKALGESNLEFPRIVLFGEDGHLLFNISSKKDDPTYQKVDGMELNNTTGNWVLFQLDFEQNPIAVRRSPGECFRCHGQENPKPLWGTSNHWEGVFGDNEAPGPNGEALSIRHIKRMNEIKNSETDEERLLLLEWEEDEKLRSGGIRKIKGNRFGAELIVSNQLMGASIVKGIYQRMKLKMGANKERYFLPLILLTANQHDSMTLGSITQKNIKKSFPHSNLDIDRIYQELSIHPSFDFAINDSKENQITNKFWQLGKGNIYEQLALLMLYDLNKQNREIHELLRSVPVEFHCQSKDHTISSMDELITHKVKYSYVLSGAGKAKAAEHYLPLDDDEVYLSVLQPIFQQLQVYYMQEELLGR
;
A
#
# COMPACT_ATOMS: atom_id res chain seq x y z
N MET A 1 15.29 -66.62 -18.92
CA MET A 1 16.30 -65.55 -18.74
C MET A 1 15.87 -64.29 -19.48
N LYS A 2 15.28 -63.32 -18.76
CA LYS A 2 15.23 -61.89 -19.10
C LYS A 2 14.96 -61.17 -17.76
N LYS A 3 16.01 -60.57 -17.20
CA LYS A 3 15.93 -59.78 -15.96
C LYS A 3 15.39 -58.40 -16.31
N TYR A 4 14.30 -57.99 -15.68
CA TYR A 4 13.86 -56.59 -15.67
C TYR A 4 14.61 -55.87 -14.54
N HIS A 5 15.36 -54.83 -14.88
CA HIS A 5 15.90 -53.89 -13.91
C HIS A 5 14.81 -52.88 -13.56
N ILE A 6 14.28 -52.99 -12.35
CA ILE A 6 13.47 -51.95 -11.71
C ILE A 6 14.45 -50.96 -11.12
N TYR A 7 14.48 -49.74 -11.66
CA TYR A 7 15.15 -48.61 -11.01
C TYR A 7 14.28 -48.16 -9.83
N PHE A 8 14.74 -48.44 -8.62
CA PHE A 8 14.23 -47.83 -7.39
C PHE A 8 14.69 -46.37 -7.38
N ILE A 9 13.80 -45.44 -7.70
CA ILE A 9 14.01 -44.03 -7.44
C ILE A 9 13.74 -43.82 -5.95
N THR A 10 14.82 -43.71 -5.18
CA THR A 10 14.79 -43.30 -3.78
C THR A 10 14.33 -41.84 -3.72
N PHE A 11 13.05 -41.61 -3.43
CA PHE A 11 12.56 -40.29 -3.03
C PHE A 11 13.24 -39.94 -1.70
N LEU A 12 14.28 -39.11 -1.77
CA LEU A 12 14.80 -38.39 -0.60
C LEU A 12 13.69 -37.42 -0.18
N LEU A 13 12.90 -37.82 0.81
CA LEU A 13 12.08 -36.94 1.62
C LEU A 13 13.03 -36.01 2.39
N MET A 14 13.47 -34.92 1.76
CA MET A 14 13.91 -33.74 2.49
C MET A 14 12.67 -33.16 3.17
N GLY A 15 12.47 -33.56 4.43
CA GLY A 15 11.52 -32.92 5.31
C GLY A 15 11.84 -31.44 5.41
N CYS A 16 11.06 -30.61 4.72
CA CYS A 16 10.87 -29.23 5.14
C CYS A 16 10.24 -29.29 6.52
N GLN A 17 11.08 -29.17 7.55
CA GLN A 17 10.62 -28.79 8.88
C GLN A 17 10.10 -27.36 8.75
N LEU A 18 8.80 -27.23 8.48
CA LEU A 18 8.07 -26.02 8.84
C LEU A 18 8.32 -25.83 10.35
N PRO A 19 8.91 -24.71 10.80
CA PRO A 19 8.98 -24.43 12.21
C PRO A 19 7.54 -24.35 12.71
N SER A 20 7.12 -25.38 13.45
CA SER A 20 5.89 -25.38 14.22
C SER A 20 6.09 -24.53 15.47
N THR A 21 6.40 -23.24 15.29
CA THR A 21 6.25 -22.26 16.34
C THR A 21 4.78 -21.87 16.38
N THR A 22 3.98 -22.66 17.08
CA THR A 22 2.72 -22.17 17.68
C THR A 22 3.09 -21.22 18.82
N THR A 23 3.67 -20.07 18.47
CA THR A 23 3.53 -18.89 19.30
C THR A 23 2.04 -18.66 19.42
N LYS A 24 1.48 -18.80 20.62
CA LYS A 24 0.12 -18.33 20.91
C LYS A 24 0.12 -16.83 20.66
N PHE A 25 -0.27 -16.43 19.46
CA PHE A 25 -0.46 -15.04 19.10
C PHE A 25 -1.69 -14.55 19.86
N SER A 26 -1.51 -13.73 20.90
CA SER A 26 -2.60 -12.88 21.37
C SER A 26 -2.62 -11.62 20.51
N SER A 27 -3.07 -11.74 19.26
CA SER A 27 -3.40 -10.60 18.43
C SER A 27 -4.80 -10.15 18.82
N SER A 28 -5.01 -8.90 19.26
CA SER A 28 -6.36 -8.36 19.21
C SER A 28 -6.77 -8.33 17.74
N CYS A 29 -8.00 -8.72 17.43
CA CYS A 29 -8.58 -8.66 16.07
C CYS A 29 -9.74 -7.66 16.03
N VAL A 30 -10.00 -7.00 17.17
CA VAL A 30 -11.10 -6.05 17.36
C VAL A 30 -10.58 -4.67 17.02
N LEU A 31 -10.84 -4.19 15.82
CA LEU A 31 -10.46 -2.83 15.38
C LEU A 31 -11.48 -1.76 15.80
N GLU A 32 -12.51 -2.13 16.56
CA GLU A 32 -13.56 -1.22 17.06
C GLU A 32 -13.26 -0.59 18.42
N GLU A 33 -12.09 -0.87 18.99
CA GLU A 33 -11.73 -0.34 20.31
C GLU A 33 -11.49 1.17 20.25
N GLU A 34 -11.87 1.88 21.32
CA GLU A 34 -11.80 3.35 21.41
C GLU A 34 -10.41 3.91 21.09
N GLN A 35 -9.36 3.14 21.41
CA GLN A 35 -7.97 3.52 21.16
C GLN A 35 -7.61 3.68 19.68
N TYR A 36 -8.41 3.12 18.76
CA TYR A 36 -8.20 3.24 17.31
C TYR A 36 -9.05 4.33 16.64
N LEU A 37 -9.90 5.02 17.41
CA LEU A 37 -10.84 6.01 16.87
C LEU A 37 -10.21 7.38 16.58
N ASP A 38 -8.99 7.65 17.07
CA ASP A 38 -8.27 8.88 16.76
C ASP A 38 -7.76 8.84 15.31
N SER A 39 -8.52 9.48 14.43
CA SER A 39 -8.24 9.64 13.01
C SER A 39 -7.60 10.99 12.68
N THR A 40 -7.04 11.69 13.66
CA THR A 40 -6.41 13.00 13.41
C THR A 40 -5.13 12.79 12.63
N THR A 41 -5.11 13.28 11.39
CA THR A 41 -3.92 13.25 10.53
C THR A 41 -3.45 14.67 10.23
N VAL A 42 -2.15 14.82 10.02
CA VAL A 42 -1.59 16.07 9.49
C VAL A 42 -1.97 16.19 8.03
N GLN A 43 -2.49 17.34 7.64
CA GLN A 43 -2.80 17.68 6.26
C GLN A 43 -1.92 18.83 5.76
N LEU A 44 -1.87 19.04 4.44
CA LEU A 44 -1.20 20.19 3.82
C LEU A 44 -1.69 21.52 4.38
N SER A 45 -2.99 21.63 4.71
CA SER A 45 -3.55 22.83 5.33
C SER A 45 -2.97 23.11 6.71
N ASP A 46 -2.64 22.08 7.49
CA ASP A 46 -2.02 22.24 8.80
C ASP A 46 -0.60 22.77 8.65
N ILE A 47 0.14 22.27 7.66
CA ILE A 47 1.50 22.74 7.34
C ILE A 47 1.48 24.19 6.87
N GLU A 48 0.56 24.54 5.97
CA GLU A 48 0.34 25.92 5.52
C GLU A 48 0.05 26.85 6.71
N GLN A 49 -0.75 26.37 7.67
CA GLN A 49 -1.03 27.10 8.90
C GLN A 49 0.23 27.24 9.77
N TRP A 50 1.02 26.19 9.96
CA TRP A 50 2.26 26.25 10.74
C TRP A 50 3.26 27.25 10.16
N VAL A 51 3.41 27.27 8.83
CA VAL A 51 4.23 28.26 8.11
C VAL A 51 3.70 29.67 8.33
N LYS A 52 2.39 29.89 8.15
CA LYS A 52 1.76 31.20 8.33
C LYS A 52 1.89 31.73 9.77
N GLU A 53 1.77 30.85 10.75
CA GLU A 53 1.88 31.15 12.18
C GLU A 53 3.34 31.19 12.67
N LYS A 54 4.32 30.94 11.79
CA LYS A 54 5.76 30.88 12.10
C LYS A 54 6.10 29.86 13.19
N LYS A 55 5.33 28.76 13.25
CA LYS A 55 5.59 27.62 14.14
C LYS A 55 6.76 26.75 13.65
N VAL A 56 7.11 26.87 12.37
CA VAL A 56 8.25 26.19 11.74
C VAL A 56 9.01 27.19 10.86
N ASN A 57 10.33 27.18 10.97
CA ASN A 57 11.25 28.11 10.30
C ASN A 57 12.39 27.41 9.57
N SER A 58 12.54 26.09 9.75
CA SER A 58 13.49 25.25 9.02
C SER A 58 12.88 23.89 8.68
N VAL A 59 13.57 23.13 7.84
CA VAL A 59 13.18 21.75 7.51
C VAL A 59 13.22 20.85 8.75
N GLU A 60 14.19 21.06 9.64
CA GLU A 60 14.36 20.32 10.89
C GLU A 60 13.23 20.64 11.87
N GLU A 61 12.85 21.92 12.01
CA GLU A 61 11.69 22.32 12.81
C GLU A 61 10.39 21.72 12.25
N LEU A 62 10.26 21.64 10.92
CA LEU A 62 9.12 20.96 10.29
C LEU A 62 9.11 19.45 10.63
N MET A 63 10.26 18.78 10.52
CA MET A 63 10.37 17.36 10.88
C MET A 63 10.01 17.07 12.34
N LEU A 64 10.37 17.99 13.25
CA LEU A 64 10.03 17.91 14.68
C LEU A 64 8.57 18.30 14.99
N ALA A 65 7.93 19.10 14.13
CA ALA A 65 6.53 19.48 14.28
C ALA A 65 5.57 18.36 13.86
N PHE A 66 6.00 17.44 13.00
CA PHE A 66 5.21 16.27 12.65
C PHE A 66 5.01 15.33 13.84
N PRO A 67 3.88 14.59 13.89
CA PRO A 67 3.73 13.46 14.80
C PRO A 67 4.90 12.48 14.70
N GLU A 68 5.29 11.89 15.83
CA GLU A 68 6.43 10.97 15.97
C GLU A 68 6.45 9.88 14.89
N VAL A 69 5.26 9.42 14.47
CA VAL A 69 5.10 8.39 13.44
C VAL A 69 5.81 8.72 12.12
N TYR A 70 5.90 9.98 11.70
CA TYR A 70 6.65 10.36 10.50
C TYR A 70 8.15 10.14 10.67
N ARG A 71 8.70 10.36 11.88
CA ARG A 71 10.14 10.19 12.14
C ARG A 71 10.56 8.73 12.26
N ARG A 72 9.63 7.81 12.51
CA ARG A 72 9.86 6.34 12.43
C ARG A 72 9.51 5.74 11.06
N ASN A 73 8.52 6.32 10.37
CA ASN A 73 8.09 5.90 9.03
C ASN A 73 8.89 6.63 7.95
N PHE A 74 10.08 6.12 7.68
CA PHE A 74 10.97 6.69 6.66
C PHE A 74 11.60 5.61 5.79
N SER A 75 12.05 6.01 4.60
CA SER A 75 12.93 5.25 3.71
C SER A 75 14.17 6.08 3.36
N LEU A 76 15.32 5.43 3.22
CA LEU A 76 16.58 6.09 2.84
C LEU A 76 16.91 5.81 1.37
N VAL A 77 17.00 6.86 0.56
CA VAL A 77 17.20 6.76 -0.90
C VAL A 77 18.64 7.14 -1.26
N GLU A 78 19.41 6.16 -1.72
CA GLU A 78 20.76 6.34 -2.24
C GLU A 78 20.80 6.98 -3.61
N HIS A 79 19.96 6.51 -4.53
CA HIS A 79 19.94 6.95 -5.93
C HIS A 79 18.58 7.56 -6.26
N THR A 80 18.46 8.87 -6.07
CA THR A 80 17.22 9.58 -6.29
C THR A 80 16.99 9.87 -7.77
N LYS A 81 15.73 9.72 -8.21
CA LYS A 81 15.23 10.25 -9.50
C LYS A 81 14.57 11.63 -9.35
N ALA A 82 14.47 12.13 -8.11
CA ALA A 82 13.89 13.44 -7.79
C ALA A 82 14.91 14.58 -8.02
N LEU A 83 14.49 15.82 -7.79
CA LEU A 83 15.36 17.00 -7.89
C LEU A 83 16.27 17.10 -6.68
N GLY A 84 17.59 17.15 -6.87
CA GLY A 84 18.56 17.21 -5.77
C GLY A 84 19.58 16.09 -5.87
N GLU A 85 20.38 15.93 -4.83
CA GLU A 85 21.48 14.97 -4.79
C GLU A 85 21.27 13.91 -3.73
N SER A 86 21.79 12.71 -3.98
CA SER A 86 21.78 11.62 -3.02
C SER A 86 22.90 10.64 -3.29
N ASN A 87 23.41 10.00 -2.24
CA ASN A 87 24.38 8.92 -2.34
C ASN A 87 24.38 8.10 -1.03
N LEU A 88 25.31 7.14 -0.92
CA LEU A 88 25.40 6.28 0.26
C LEU A 88 25.66 7.08 1.54
N GLU A 89 26.48 8.13 1.49
CA GLU A 89 26.80 8.94 2.67
C GLU A 89 25.64 9.88 3.02
N PHE A 90 25.05 10.51 2.00
CA PHE A 90 23.96 11.47 2.15
C PHE A 90 22.70 10.95 1.42
N PRO A 91 22.01 9.93 1.96
CA PRO A 91 20.78 9.44 1.36
C PRO A 91 19.66 10.46 1.54
N ARG A 92 18.71 10.52 0.61
CA ARG A 92 17.49 11.30 0.87
C ARG A 92 16.61 10.56 1.85
N ILE A 93 15.84 11.33 2.58
CA ILE A 93 14.88 10.86 3.56
C ILE A 93 13.50 11.00 2.92
N VAL A 94 12.82 9.87 2.74
CA VAL A 94 11.41 9.89 2.37
C VAL A 94 10.60 9.60 3.62
N LEU A 95 9.82 10.56 4.10
CA LEU A 95 8.93 10.40 5.25
C LEU A 95 7.51 10.11 4.77
N PHE A 96 6.77 9.29 5.51
CA PHE A 96 5.39 8.97 5.16
C PHE A 96 4.48 8.76 6.38
N GLY A 97 3.24 9.20 6.27
CA GLY A 97 2.22 8.98 7.30
C GLY A 97 1.84 7.51 7.47
N GLU A 98 1.21 7.19 8.59
CA GLU A 98 0.76 5.83 8.97
C GLU A 98 -0.31 5.20 8.07
N ASP A 99 -0.97 5.98 7.23
CA ASP A 99 -1.92 5.54 6.20
C ASP A 99 -1.44 5.87 4.79
N GLY A 100 -0.22 6.43 4.66
CA GLY A 100 0.38 6.83 3.39
C GLY A 100 -0.24 8.02 2.68
N HIS A 101 -1.16 8.77 3.30
CA HIS A 101 -1.85 9.86 2.61
C HIS A 101 -0.97 11.09 2.38
N LEU A 102 0.09 11.29 3.20
CA LEU A 102 0.97 12.44 3.15
C LEU A 102 2.44 12.00 3.17
N LEU A 103 3.20 12.47 2.18
CA LEU A 103 4.57 12.04 1.88
C LEU A 103 5.49 13.23 1.75
N PHE A 104 6.76 13.04 2.13
CA PHE A 104 7.80 14.06 1.99
C PHE A 104 9.09 13.46 1.45
N ASN A 105 9.81 14.21 0.63
CA ASN A 105 11.16 13.90 0.19
C ASN A 105 12.10 15.03 0.61
N ILE A 106 13.07 14.70 1.45
CA ILE A 106 13.95 15.64 2.14
C ILE A 106 15.40 15.26 1.83
N SER A 107 16.22 16.24 1.45
CA SER A 107 17.66 16.01 1.28
C SER A 107 18.35 15.91 2.66
N SER A 108 19.36 15.06 2.80
CA SER A 108 20.24 15.06 3.98
C SER A 108 21.55 15.81 3.75
N LYS A 109 21.87 16.17 2.50
CA LYS A 109 23.17 16.71 2.12
C LYS A 109 23.18 18.25 2.20
N LYS A 110 23.97 18.84 3.13
CA LYS A 110 23.96 20.29 3.43
C LYS A 110 24.24 21.22 2.24
N ASP A 111 25.06 20.80 1.28
CA ASP A 111 25.41 21.58 0.08
C ASP A 111 24.52 21.27 -1.13
N ASP A 112 23.48 20.44 -0.97
CA ASP A 112 22.47 20.20 -2.01
C ASP A 112 21.66 21.49 -2.27
N PRO A 113 21.49 21.93 -3.54
CA PRO A 113 20.64 23.08 -3.89
C PRO A 113 19.16 22.95 -3.47
N THR A 114 18.74 21.75 -3.07
CA THR A 114 17.41 21.44 -2.54
C THR A 114 17.40 21.19 -1.04
N TYR A 115 18.51 21.43 -0.33
CA TYR A 115 18.60 21.20 1.11
C TYR A 115 17.52 21.97 1.87
N GLN A 116 17.25 23.23 1.54
CA GLN A 116 16.21 24.02 2.21
C GLN A 116 14.82 23.87 1.58
N LYS A 117 14.60 22.83 0.76
CA LYS A 117 13.34 22.54 0.10
C LYS A 117 12.80 21.19 0.56
N VAL A 118 11.48 21.14 0.71
CA VAL A 118 10.76 19.91 1.03
C VAL A 118 9.74 19.69 -0.06
N ASP A 119 9.91 18.64 -0.84
CA ASP A 119 8.89 18.18 -1.78
C ASP A 119 7.90 17.30 -1.04
N GLY A 120 6.61 17.50 -1.25
CA GLY A 120 5.57 16.73 -0.60
C GLY A 120 4.41 16.37 -1.53
N MET A 121 3.67 15.34 -1.13
CA MET A 121 2.46 14.90 -1.82
C MET A 121 1.38 14.53 -0.80
N GLU A 122 0.16 14.98 -1.03
CA GLU A 122 -1.01 14.67 -0.20
C GLU A 122 -2.15 14.08 -1.04
N LEU A 123 -2.75 12.98 -0.59
CA LEU A 123 -4.00 12.46 -1.15
C LEU A 123 -5.18 13.30 -0.65
N ASN A 124 -5.89 13.94 -1.57
CA ASN A 124 -7.17 14.56 -1.26
C ASN A 124 -8.25 13.49 -1.12
N ASN A 125 -8.66 13.19 0.11
CA ASN A 125 -9.68 12.16 0.40
C ASN A 125 -11.07 12.45 -0.21
N THR A 126 -11.35 13.70 -0.60
CA THR A 126 -12.64 14.07 -1.21
C THR A 126 -12.65 13.81 -2.71
N THR A 127 -11.59 14.21 -3.42
CA THR A 127 -11.51 14.07 -4.88
C THR A 127 -10.85 12.77 -5.32
N GLY A 128 -10.03 12.16 -4.46
CA GLY A 128 -9.17 11.04 -4.79
C GLY A 128 -7.92 11.43 -5.58
N ASN A 129 -7.64 12.73 -5.78
CA ASN A 129 -6.46 13.21 -6.50
C ASN A 129 -5.30 13.50 -5.55
N TRP A 130 -4.07 13.30 -6.02
CA TRP A 130 -2.89 13.74 -5.29
C TRP A 130 -2.55 15.20 -5.58
N VAL A 131 -2.22 15.93 -4.53
CA VAL A 131 -1.73 17.30 -4.56
C VAL A 131 -0.24 17.26 -4.30
N LEU A 132 0.57 17.63 -5.30
CA LEU A 132 2.00 17.89 -5.08
C LEU A 132 2.17 19.28 -4.51
N PHE A 133 3.14 19.44 -3.62
CA PHE A 133 3.52 20.74 -3.11
C PHE A 133 5.01 20.78 -2.79
N GLN A 134 5.55 21.97 -2.66
CA GLN A 134 6.91 22.21 -2.20
C GLN A 134 6.91 23.32 -1.16
N LEU A 135 7.66 23.12 -0.09
CA LEU A 135 8.01 24.15 0.89
C LEU A 135 9.43 24.62 0.59
N ASP A 136 9.63 25.93 0.55
CA ASP A 136 10.94 26.53 0.29
C ASP A 136 11.31 27.47 1.44
N PHE A 137 12.19 26.97 2.31
CA PHE A 137 12.66 27.65 3.52
C PHE A 137 13.78 28.67 3.23
N GLU A 138 14.27 28.77 1.99
CA GLU A 138 15.21 29.83 1.60
C GLU A 138 14.50 31.18 1.43
N GLN A 139 13.16 31.16 1.28
CA GLN A 139 12.34 32.35 1.09
C GLN A 139 11.83 32.90 2.41
N ASN A 140 11.70 34.23 2.48
CA ASN A 140 11.10 34.91 3.62
C ASN A 140 9.96 35.84 3.13
N PRO A 141 8.68 35.51 3.39
CA PRO A 141 8.20 34.34 4.13
C PRO A 141 8.46 33.02 3.38
N ILE A 142 8.48 31.89 4.11
CA ILE A 142 8.61 30.53 3.55
C ILE A 142 7.55 30.36 2.46
N ALA A 143 7.97 29.93 1.28
CA ALA A 143 7.05 29.77 0.17
C ALA A 143 6.42 28.38 0.20
N VAL A 144 5.09 28.32 0.15
CA VAL A 144 4.32 27.10 -0.07
C VAL A 144 3.81 27.10 -1.50
N ARG A 145 4.36 26.23 -2.34
CA ARG A 145 4.03 26.11 -3.76
C ARG A 145 3.20 24.86 -3.98
N ARG A 146 1.93 25.01 -4.35
CA ARG A 146 1.10 23.89 -4.82
C ARG A 146 1.36 23.63 -6.30
N SER A 147 1.40 22.36 -6.67
CA SER A 147 1.54 21.91 -8.05
C SER A 147 2.74 22.49 -8.81
N PRO A 148 3.97 22.42 -8.25
CA PRO A 148 5.17 22.85 -8.97
C PRO A 148 5.34 22.09 -10.29
N GLY A 149 5.55 22.82 -11.39
CA GLY A 149 5.53 22.26 -12.75
C GLY A 149 6.61 21.21 -12.99
N GLU A 150 7.75 21.35 -12.34
CA GLU A 150 8.88 20.43 -12.36
C GLU A 150 8.54 19.03 -11.84
N CYS A 151 7.58 18.91 -10.91
CA CYS A 151 7.18 17.63 -10.33
C CYS A 151 6.28 16.83 -11.29
N PHE A 152 5.47 17.51 -12.10
CA PHE A 152 4.58 16.84 -13.06
C PHE A 152 5.30 16.06 -14.15
N ARG A 153 6.57 16.39 -14.42
CA ARG A 153 7.41 15.65 -15.38
C ARG A 153 7.48 14.16 -15.05
N CYS A 154 7.47 13.82 -13.76
CA CYS A 154 7.55 12.43 -13.29
C CYS A 154 6.21 11.94 -12.74
N HIS A 155 5.46 12.77 -12.03
CA HIS A 155 4.25 12.33 -11.34
C HIS A 155 2.99 12.32 -12.23
N GLY A 156 3.06 12.90 -13.44
CA GLY A 156 1.93 13.08 -14.35
C GLY A 156 1.14 14.35 -14.03
N GLN A 157 0.56 14.98 -15.05
CA GLN A 157 -0.14 16.26 -14.91
C GLN A 157 -1.64 16.11 -14.67
N GLU A 158 -2.28 15.18 -15.38
CA GLU A 158 -3.74 15.01 -15.31
C GLU A 158 -4.18 14.32 -14.03
N ASN A 159 -3.50 13.23 -13.68
CA ASN A 159 -3.75 12.46 -12.46
C ASN A 159 -2.43 12.22 -11.72
N PRO A 160 -1.91 13.22 -10.98
CA PRO A 160 -0.70 13.02 -10.23
C PRO A 160 -0.80 11.81 -9.30
N LYS A 161 0.30 11.07 -9.19
CA LYS A 161 0.42 9.92 -8.29
C LYS A 161 1.82 9.85 -7.67
N PRO A 162 1.98 9.31 -6.46
CA PRO A 162 3.29 9.01 -5.91
C PRO A 162 4.02 8.03 -6.83
N LEU A 163 5.34 8.18 -6.90
CA LEU A 163 6.19 7.21 -7.56
C LEU A 163 6.90 6.39 -6.50
N TRP A 164 6.71 5.08 -6.53
CA TRP A 164 7.20 4.19 -5.49
C TRP A 164 7.62 2.84 -6.07
N GLY A 165 8.56 2.15 -5.40
CA GLY A 165 8.92 0.77 -5.75
C GLY A 165 7.74 -0.19 -5.60
N THR A 166 7.91 -1.46 -5.97
CA THR A 166 6.91 -2.54 -5.79
C THR A 166 7.34 -3.47 -4.67
N SER A 167 6.43 -3.93 -3.79
CA SER A 167 6.64 -4.91 -2.70
C SER A 167 8.06 -5.05 -2.10
N ASN A 168 8.99 -5.65 -2.83
CA ASN A 168 10.37 -5.94 -2.43
C ASN A 168 11.45 -5.25 -3.28
N HIS A 169 11.08 -4.44 -4.28
CA HIS A 169 12.00 -3.77 -5.19
C HIS A 169 11.71 -2.28 -5.32
N TRP A 170 12.64 -1.46 -4.81
CA TRP A 170 12.65 -0.02 -5.01
C TRP A 170 14.05 0.45 -5.37
N GLU A 171 14.31 0.53 -6.68
CA GLU A 171 15.62 0.88 -7.23
C GLU A 171 16.22 2.12 -6.54
N GLY A 172 17.39 1.93 -5.94
CA GLY A 172 18.15 3.01 -5.31
C GLY A 172 17.80 3.29 -3.85
N VAL A 173 16.92 2.49 -3.22
CA VAL A 173 16.63 2.58 -1.78
C VAL A 173 17.50 1.61 -1.00
N PHE A 174 17.87 1.99 0.22
CA PHE A 174 18.64 1.13 1.10
C PHE A 174 17.86 -0.16 1.38
N GLY A 175 18.52 -1.31 1.23
CA GLY A 175 17.89 -2.62 1.39
C GLY A 175 17.18 -3.18 0.17
N ASP A 176 17.15 -2.46 -0.96
CA ASP A 176 16.63 -2.97 -2.22
C ASP A 176 17.60 -3.97 -2.88
N ASN A 177 17.31 -5.27 -2.78
CA ASN A 177 17.87 -6.41 -3.56
C ASN A 177 19.37 -6.45 -3.91
N GLU A 178 20.22 -5.59 -3.33
CA GLU A 178 21.66 -5.56 -3.58
C GLU A 178 22.38 -6.74 -2.92
N ALA A 179 21.73 -7.39 -1.96
CA ALA A 179 22.20 -8.59 -1.30
C ALA A 179 21.18 -9.73 -1.47
N PRO A 180 21.63 -11.00 -1.53
CA PRO A 180 20.72 -12.13 -1.46
C PRO A 180 20.09 -12.20 -0.06
N GLY A 181 18.75 -12.26 -0.01
CA GLY A 181 18.00 -12.44 1.23
C GLY A 181 16.66 -13.14 0.99
N PRO A 182 16.04 -13.69 2.04
CA PRO A 182 14.89 -14.60 1.91
C PRO A 182 13.62 -13.93 1.36
N ASN A 183 13.52 -12.59 1.41
CA ASN A 183 12.26 -11.86 1.17
C ASN A 183 12.38 -10.71 0.15
N GLY A 184 13.48 -10.61 -0.60
CA GLY A 184 13.74 -9.52 -1.56
C GLY A 184 14.06 -8.14 -0.95
N GLU A 185 13.84 -7.94 0.35
CA GLU A 185 14.51 -6.87 1.10
C GLU A 185 15.72 -7.48 1.82
N ALA A 186 16.91 -6.95 1.52
CA ALA A 186 18.15 -7.43 2.10
C ALA A 186 19.18 -6.30 2.16
N LEU A 187 19.59 -5.94 3.36
CA LEU A 187 20.60 -4.92 3.54
C LEU A 187 21.97 -5.43 3.09
N SER A 188 22.60 -4.67 2.19
CA SER A 188 23.99 -4.85 1.80
C SER A 188 24.94 -4.42 2.93
N ILE A 189 26.19 -4.92 2.94
CA ILE A 189 27.18 -4.57 3.97
C ILE A 189 27.39 -3.05 4.07
N ARG A 190 27.39 -2.36 2.93
CA ARG A 190 27.56 -0.90 2.85
C ARG A 190 26.35 -0.15 3.43
N HIS A 191 25.12 -0.58 3.12
CA HIS A 191 23.90 0.00 3.71
C HIS A 191 23.85 -0.21 5.22
N ILE A 192 24.23 -1.40 5.70
CA ILE A 192 24.26 -1.72 7.14
C ILE A 192 25.24 -0.84 7.88
N LYS A 193 26.44 -0.68 7.34
CA LYS A 193 27.46 0.16 7.94
C LYS A 193 26.90 1.58 8.12
N ARG A 194 26.37 2.16 7.04
CA ARG A 194 25.82 3.51 7.08
C ARG A 194 24.60 3.65 8.00
N MET A 195 23.64 2.72 7.93
CA MET A 195 22.45 2.77 8.80
C MET A 195 22.82 2.62 10.27
N ASN A 196 23.80 1.78 10.61
CA ASN A 196 24.29 1.67 11.98
C ASN A 196 25.01 2.93 12.43
N GLU A 197 25.82 3.58 11.57
CA GLU A 197 26.42 4.89 11.88
C GLU A 197 25.33 5.92 12.21
N ILE A 198 24.30 6.03 11.36
CA ILE A 198 23.18 6.95 11.58
C ILE A 198 22.44 6.60 12.89
N LYS A 199 22.06 5.33 13.06
CA LYS A 199 21.34 4.85 14.24
C LYS A 199 22.11 5.11 15.54
N ASN A 200 23.42 4.94 15.52
CA ASN A 200 24.29 5.14 16.68
C ASN A 200 24.69 6.62 16.88
N SER A 201 24.12 7.54 16.10
CA SER A 201 24.47 8.97 16.12
C SER A 201 25.95 9.25 15.80
N GLU A 202 26.55 8.43 14.93
CA GLU A 202 27.93 8.56 14.43
C GLU A 202 27.99 9.37 13.11
N THR A 203 27.07 10.31 12.92
CA THR A 203 27.01 11.20 11.75
C THR A 203 26.73 12.64 12.17
N ASP A 204 27.27 13.62 11.45
CA ASP A 204 27.06 15.06 11.69
C ASP A 204 25.86 15.64 10.91
N GLU A 205 25.09 14.77 10.24
CA GLU A 205 23.93 15.15 9.45
C GLU A 205 22.67 15.25 10.31
N GLU A 206 22.34 16.47 10.72
CA GLU A 206 21.27 16.81 11.66
C GLU A 206 19.94 16.11 11.34
N ARG A 207 19.52 16.12 10.07
CA ARG A 207 18.24 15.50 9.65
C ARG A 207 18.21 13.99 9.82
N LEU A 208 19.35 13.31 9.63
CA LEU A 208 19.45 11.87 9.83
C LEU A 208 19.37 11.51 11.31
N LEU A 209 19.85 12.40 12.19
CA LEU A 209 19.77 12.25 13.65
C LEU A 209 18.34 12.44 14.20
N LEU A 210 17.43 13.07 13.45
CA LEU A 210 16.03 13.23 13.84
C LEU A 210 15.19 11.96 13.67
N LEU A 211 15.70 10.99 12.89
CA LEU A 211 15.01 9.75 12.57
C LEU A 211 14.98 8.78 13.76
N GLU A 212 13.87 8.08 13.89
CA GLU A 212 13.63 7.16 14.99
C GLU A 212 13.77 5.70 14.58
N TRP A 213 14.71 5.02 15.23
CA TRP A 213 15.08 3.64 14.92
C TRP A 213 14.54 2.67 15.97
N GLU A 214 14.32 1.41 15.58
CA GLU A 214 14.02 0.34 16.53
C GLU A 214 15.27 0.06 17.39
N GLU A 215 15.20 0.36 18.69
CA GLU A 215 16.36 0.39 19.59
C GLU A 215 17.05 -0.98 19.67
N ASP A 216 16.25 -2.03 19.84
CA ASP A 216 16.75 -3.40 20.02
C ASP A 216 17.18 -4.10 18.71
N GLU A 217 16.90 -3.50 17.55
CA GLU A 217 17.23 -4.11 16.26
C GLU A 217 18.73 -3.99 15.93
N LYS A 218 19.41 -5.12 15.76
CA LYS A 218 20.76 -5.14 15.17
C LYS A 218 20.69 -5.44 13.68
N LEU A 219 20.94 -4.42 12.86
CA LEU A 219 21.00 -4.55 11.41
C LEU A 219 22.19 -5.45 11.02
N ARG A 220 21.92 -6.43 10.15
CA ARG A 220 22.88 -7.48 9.76
C ARG A 220 22.76 -7.81 8.27
N SER A 221 23.83 -8.36 7.70
CA SER A 221 23.88 -8.73 6.27
C SER A 221 22.79 -9.74 5.94
N GLY A 222 22.04 -9.47 4.86
CA GLY A 222 20.88 -10.28 4.48
C GLY A 222 19.68 -10.17 5.44
N GLY A 223 19.76 -9.27 6.44
CA GLY A 223 18.65 -8.89 7.30
C GLY A 223 17.79 -7.80 6.67
N ILE A 224 16.67 -7.52 7.33
CA ILE A 224 15.73 -6.45 7.00
C ILE A 224 15.83 -5.34 8.05
N ARG A 225 15.36 -4.15 7.69
CA ARG A 225 15.09 -3.10 8.67
C ARG A 225 13.62 -3.19 9.06
N LYS A 226 13.31 -2.98 10.35
CA LYS A 226 11.94 -2.78 10.82
C LYS A 226 11.64 -1.31 11.06
N ILE A 227 10.38 -0.93 10.85
CA ILE A 227 9.87 0.37 11.28
C ILE A 227 9.62 0.30 12.78
N LYS A 228 10.15 1.25 13.55
CA LYS A 228 9.98 1.32 15.01
C LYS A 228 8.49 1.30 15.37
N GLY A 229 8.11 0.47 16.34
CA GLY A 229 6.71 0.33 16.75
C GLY A 229 5.81 -0.32 15.70
N ASN A 230 6.34 -0.80 14.58
CA ASN A 230 5.61 -1.69 13.70
C ASN A 230 5.99 -3.13 14.05
N ARG A 231 5.00 -3.92 14.45
CA ARG A 231 5.25 -5.27 14.95
C ARG A 231 5.77 -6.22 13.87
N PHE A 232 5.47 -5.94 12.60
CA PHE A 232 5.68 -6.89 11.52
C PHE A 232 6.14 -6.26 10.20
N GLY A 233 6.73 -7.11 9.37
CA GLY A 233 7.17 -6.73 8.03
C GLY A 233 8.54 -6.07 7.99
N ALA A 234 9.11 -6.11 6.81
CA ALA A 234 10.28 -5.34 6.45
C ALA A 234 9.83 -3.92 6.04
N GLU A 235 10.70 -2.92 6.18
CA GLU A 235 10.36 -1.52 5.95
C GLU A 235 9.74 -1.26 4.58
N LEU A 236 10.30 -1.84 3.51
CA LEU A 236 9.80 -1.64 2.16
C LEU A 236 8.44 -2.28 1.96
N ILE A 237 8.19 -3.45 2.57
CA ILE A 237 6.89 -4.11 2.50
C ILE A 237 5.83 -3.25 3.19
N VAL A 238 6.12 -2.76 4.39
CA VAL A 238 5.18 -1.92 5.14
C VAL A 238 4.92 -0.60 4.40
N SER A 239 5.96 0.07 3.90
CA SER A 239 5.78 1.31 3.16
C SER A 239 4.95 1.10 1.89
N ASN A 240 5.20 0.02 1.13
CA ASN A 240 4.40 -0.35 -0.03
C ASN A 240 2.92 -0.58 0.30
N GLN A 241 2.63 -1.26 1.42
CA GLN A 241 1.25 -1.47 1.87
C GLN A 241 0.56 -0.15 2.18
N LEU A 242 1.21 0.75 2.92
CA LEU A 242 0.63 2.05 3.27
C LEU A 242 0.45 2.96 2.04
N MET A 243 1.49 3.06 1.19
CA MET A 243 1.46 3.94 0.02
C MET A 243 0.46 3.44 -1.01
N GLY A 244 0.50 2.13 -1.26
CA GLY A 244 -0.41 1.49 -2.19
C GLY A 244 -1.86 1.57 -1.70
N ALA A 245 -2.12 1.44 -0.40
CA ALA A 245 -3.46 1.60 0.14
C ALA A 245 -4.01 3.02 -0.11
N SER A 246 -3.19 4.06 0.09
CA SER A 246 -3.58 5.43 -0.23
C SER A 246 -3.82 5.64 -1.74
N ILE A 247 -3.02 5.02 -2.61
CA ILE A 247 -3.23 5.09 -4.06
C ILE A 247 -4.54 4.41 -4.47
N VAL A 248 -4.79 3.19 -3.96
CA VAL A 248 -6.04 2.46 -4.15
C VAL A 248 -7.23 3.30 -3.66
N LYS A 249 -7.13 3.90 -2.47
CA LYS A 249 -8.17 4.78 -1.90
C LYS A 249 -8.46 5.97 -2.82
N GLY A 250 -7.43 6.59 -3.38
CA GLY A 250 -7.57 7.68 -4.35
C GLY A 250 -8.29 7.24 -5.63
N ILE A 251 -7.86 6.13 -6.23
CA ILE A 251 -8.51 5.56 -7.42
C ILE A 251 -9.98 5.22 -7.13
N TYR A 252 -10.24 4.56 -5.99
CA TYR A 252 -11.58 4.18 -5.58
C TYR A 252 -12.50 5.39 -5.40
N GLN A 253 -11.99 6.47 -4.82
CA GLN A 253 -12.75 7.71 -4.65
C GLN A 253 -13.08 8.36 -6.02
N ARG A 254 -12.12 8.41 -6.95
CA ARG A 254 -12.37 8.90 -8.33
C ARG A 254 -13.44 8.06 -9.04
N MET A 255 -13.37 6.74 -8.91
CA MET A 255 -14.38 5.82 -9.44
C MET A 255 -15.77 6.12 -8.87
N LYS A 256 -15.89 6.26 -7.54
CA LYS A 256 -17.17 6.55 -6.88
C LYS A 256 -17.78 7.86 -7.33
N LEU A 257 -16.97 8.91 -7.47
CA LEU A 257 -17.42 10.21 -7.98
C LEU A 257 -17.94 10.10 -9.41
N LYS A 258 -17.26 9.32 -10.26
CA LYS A 258 -17.66 9.10 -11.65
C LYS A 258 -18.93 8.27 -11.79
N MET A 259 -19.08 7.22 -10.99
CA MET A 259 -20.25 6.33 -11.01
C MET A 259 -21.51 6.99 -10.44
N GLY A 260 -21.34 7.88 -9.44
CA GLY A 260 -22.45 8.50 -8.72
C GLY A 260 -23.40 7.47 -8.13
N ALA A 261 -24.70 7.64 -8.41
CA ALA A 261 -25.75 6.72 -7.93
C ALA A 261 -25.69 5.32 -8.58
N ASN A 262 -25.01 5.15 -9.72
CA ASN A 262 -25.02 3.91 -10.49
C ASN A 262 -23.87 2.95 -10.14
N LYS A 263 -23.18 3.14 -9.02
CA LYS A 263 -21.97 2.38 -8.65
C LYS A 263 -22.18 0.86 -8.60
N GLU A 264 -23.35 0.40 -8.16
CA GLU A 264 -23.65 -1.04 -8.03
C GLU A 264 -23.58 -1.77 -9.39
N ARG A 265 -23.97 -1.10 -10.48
CA ARG A 265 -23.86 -1.63 -11.86
C ARG A 265 -22.42 -2.01 -12.23
N TYR A 266 -21.42 -1.32 -11.66
CA TYR A 266 -20.02 -1.53 -12.00
C TYR A 266 -19.33 -2.52 -11.06
N PHE A 267 -19.68 -2.51 -9.78
CA PHE A 267 -18.94 -3.22 -8.75
C PHE A 267 -18.91 -4.75 -8.98
N LEU A 268 -20.06 -5.40 -9.16
CA LEU A 268 -20.09 -6.85 -9.37
C LEU A 268 -19.34 -7.30 -10.64
N PRO A 269 -19.56 -6.68 -11.82
CA PRO A 269 -18.78 -7.00 -13.01
C PRO A 269 -17.27 -6.84 -12.83
N LEU A 270 -16.82 -5.75 -12.19
CA LEU A 270 -15.39 -5.52 -11.96
C LEU A 270 -14.79 -6.51 -10.97
N ILE A 271 -15.49 -6.87 -9.89
CA ILE A 271 -15.06 -7.90 -8.93
C ILE A 271 -14.91 -9.25 -9.63
N LEU A 272 -15.92 -9.67 -10.41
CA LEU A 272 -15.92 -10.94 -11.12
C LEU A 272 -14.84 -11.01 -12.21
N LEU A 273 -14.63 -9.91 -12.95
CA LEU A 273 -13.56 -9.83 -13.95
C LEU A 273 -12.18 -9.85 -13.31
N THR A 274 -12.00 -9.20 -12.15
CA THR A 274 -10.74 -9.21 -11.39
C THR A 274 -10.39 -10.64 -10.98
N ALA A 275 -11.35 -11.39 -10.40
CA ALA A 275 -11.14 -12.79 -10.07
C ALA A 275 -10.80 -13.64 -11.30
N ASN A 276 -11.45 -13.38 -12.44
CA ASN A 276 -11.22 -14.08 -13.71
C ASN A 276 -9.88 -13.74 -14.39
N GLN A 277 -9.09 -12.78 -13.88
CA GLN A 277 -7.72 -12.57 -14.37
C GLN A 277 -6.78 -13.71 -13.92
N HIS A 278 -7.20 -14.50 -12.92
CA HIS A 278 -6.47 -15.66 -12.43
C HIS A 278 -6.93 -16.94 -13.12
N ASP A 279 -5.98 -17.78 -13.54
CA ASP A 279 -6.23 -19.01 -14.33
C ASP A 279 -7.16 -20.03 -13.64
N SER A 280 -7.32 -19.95 -12.32
CA SER A 280 -8.16 -20.87 -11.55
C SER A 280 -9.64 -20.49 -11.53
N MET A 281 -10.02 -19.34 -12.10
CA MET A 281 -11.41 -18.87 -12.16
C MET A 281 -11.86 -18.70 -13.60
N THR A 282 -13.11 -19.03 -13.87
CA THR A 282 -13.71 -18.88 -15.21
C THR A 282 -15.13 -18.36 -15.08
N LEU A 283 -15.42 -17.27 -15.79
CA LEU A 283 -16.77 -16.75 -15.94
C LEU A 283 -17.59 -17.69 -16.82
N GLY A 284 -18.77 -18.08 -16.34
CA GLY A 284 -19.78 -18.78 -17.10
C GLY A 284 -20.31 -17.94 -18.27
N SER A 285 -20.79 -18.61 -19.31
CA SER A 285 -21.23 -17.97 -20.56
C SER A 285 -22.38 -16.96 -20.36
N ILE A 286 -23.29 -17.22 -19.42
CA ILE A 286 -24.40 -16.31 -19.08
C ILE A 286 -23.86 -15.04 -18.43
N THR A 287 -22.99 -15.17 -17.42
CA THR A 287 -22.30 -14.06 -16.77
C THR A 287 -21.56 -13.20 -17.79
N GLN A 288 -20.77 -13.82 -18.66
CA GLN A 288 -20.07 -13.13 -19.75
C GLN A 288 -21.03 -12.36 -20.67
N LYS A 289 -22.16 -12.97 -21.05
CA LYS A 289 -23.18 -12.32 -21.89
C LYS A 289 -23.76 -11.09 -21.20
N ASN A 290 -24.06 -11.19 -19.90
CA ASN A 290 -24.62 -10.08 -19.13
C ASN A 290 -23.61 -8.94 -18.97
N ILE A 291 -22.35 -9.24 -18.64
CA ILE A 291 -21.29 -8.22 -18.59
C ILE A 291 -21.11 -7.54 -19.96
N LYS A 292 -21.10 -8.31 -21.06
CA LYS A 292 -21.03 -7.74 -22.42
C LYS A 292 -22.24 -6.86 -22.76
N LYS A 293 -23.44 -7.18 -22.25
CA LYS A 293 -24.63 -6.34 -22.42
C LYS A 293 -24.48 -5.01 -21.66
N SER A 294 -23.94 -5.05 -20.44
CA SER A 294 -23.71 -3.88 -19.60
C SER A 294 -22.54 -3.02 -20.08
N PHE A 295 -21.55 -3.62 -20.75
CA PHE A 295 -20.33 -2.96 -21.26
C PHE A 295 -20.01 -3.42 -22.70
N PRO A 296 -20.82 -3.05 -23.71
CA PRO A 296 -20.72 -3.59 -25.07
C PRO A 296 -19.40 -3.32 -25.78
N HIS A 297 -18.70 -2.24 -25.40
CA HIS A 297 -17.42 -1.84 -25.99
C HIS A 297 -16.19 -2.45 -25.28
N SER A 298 -16.38 -3.01 -24.09
CA SER A 298 -15.30 -3.62 -23.32
C SER A 298 -14.85 -4.98 -23.88
N ASN A 299 -15.77 -5.75 -24.48
CA ASN A 299 -15.52 -7.15 -24.83
C ASN A 299 -14.91 -7.98 -23.67
N LEU A 300 -15.35 -7.74 -22.42
CA LEU A 300 -14.81 -8.34 -21.18
C LEU A 300 -13.38 -7.91 -20.82
N ASP A 301 -12.81 -6.94 -21.53
CA ASP A 301 -11.56 -6.31 -21.14
C ASP A 301 -11.81 -5.39 -19.93
N ILE A 302 -11.32 -5.80 -18.77
CA ILE A 302 -11.48 -5.07 -17.51
C ILE A 302 -10.89 -3.66 -17.59
N ASP A 303 -9.79 -3.47 -18.34
CA ASP A 303 -9.14 -2.16 -18.45
C ASP A 303 -10.03 -1.16 -19.19
N ARG A 304 -10.79 -1.63 -20.19
CA ARG A 304 -11.74 -0.78 -20.91
C ARG A 304 -12.88 -0.31 -20.01
N ILE A 305 -13.32 -1.15 -19.07
CA ILE A 305 -14.35 -0.76 -18.10
C ILE A 305 -13.79 0.29 -17.13
N TYR A 306 -12.54 0.14 -16.67
CA TYR A 306 -11.87 1.20 -15.89
C TYR A 306 -11.73 2.50 -16.69
N GLN A 307 -11.43 2.43 -17.99
CA GLN A 307 -11.31 3.62 -18.84
C GLN A 307 -12.64 4.37 -19.02
N GLU A 308 -13.79 3.67 -19.06
CA GLU A 308 -15.11 4.31 -19.02
C GLU A 308 -15.31 5.13 -17.73
N LEU A 309 -14.62 4.75 -16.65
CA LEU A 309 -14.60 5.43 -15.36
C LEU A 309 -13.49 6.49 -15.25
N SER A 310 -12.82 6.81 -16.37
CA SER A 310 -11.68 7.73 -16.40
C SER A 310 -10.50 7.27 -15.53
N ILE A 311 -10.36 5.95 -15.35
CA ILE A 311 -9.20 5.30 -14.73
C ILE A 311 -8.43 4.58 -15.83
N HIS A 312 -7.14 4.82 -15.94
CA HIS A 312 -6.26 4.25 -16.94
C HIS A 312 -5.28 3.29 -16.25
N PRO A 313 -5.56 1.97 -16.15
CA PRO A 313 -4.70 1.06 -15.38
C PRO A 313 -3.23 1.05 -15.79
N SER A 314 -2.92 1.24 -17.07
CA SER A 314 -1.53 1.39 -17.54
C SER A 314 -0.82 2.59 -16.89
N PHE A 315 -1.55 3.63 -16.49
CA PHE A 315 -0.98 4.76 -15.81
C PHE A 315 -1.29 4.72 -14.30
N ASP A 316 -2.56 4.76 -13.90
CA ASP A 316 -2.98 4.85 -12.51
C ASP A 316 -2.46 3.70 -11.64
N PHE A 317 -2.26 2.50 -12.20
CA PHE A 317 -1.81 1.33 -11.43
C PHE A 317 -0.31 1.12 -11.52
N ALA A 318 0.38 1.85 -12.40
CA ALA A 318 1.81 1.75 -12.61
C ALA A 318 2.57 2.73 -11.71
N ILE A 319 2.63 2.41 -10.42
CA ILE A 319 3.19 3.28 -9.38
C ILE A 319 4.70 3.47 -9.52
N ASN A 320 5.42 2.51 -10.09
CA ASN A 320 6.87 2.58 -10.25
C ASN A 320 7.33 3.29 -11.54
N ASP A 321 6.41 3.73 -12.40
CA ASP A 321 6.75 4.35 -13.68
C ASP A 321 6.37 5.84 -13.73
N SER A 322 7.41 6.64 -13.99
CA SER A 322 7.37 8.09 -14.11
C SER A 322 6.77 8.62 -15.42
N LYS A 323 6.47 7.76 -16.41
CA LYS A 323 6.03 8.22 -17.74
C LYS A 323 4.70 7.61 -18.16
N GLU A 324 3.77 8.48 -18.54
CA GLU A 324 2.46 8.14 -19.13
C GLU A 324 2.56 7.28 -20.41
N ASN A 325 3.74 7.14 -21.02
CA ASN A 325 3.95 6.54 -22.34
C ASN A 325 5.01 5.41 -22.41
N GLN A 326 5.33 4.74 -21.29
CA GLN A 326 6.20 3.55 -21.29
C GLN A 326 5.40 2.26 -21.05
N ILE A 327 6.02 1.10 -21.33
CA ILE A 327 5.41 -0.21 -21.01
C ILE A 327 5.38 -0.32 -19.49
N THR A 328 4.21 -0.06 -18.95
CA THR A 328 3.96 0.08 -17.52
C THR A 328 3.52 -1.24 -16.89
N ASN A 329 4.05 -1.58 -15.72
CA ASN A 329 3.53 -2.70 -14.94
C ASN A 329 2.24 -2.30 -14.20
N LYS A 330 1.08 -2.56 -14.83
CA LYS A 330 -0.25 -2.35 -14.22
C LYS A 330 -0.60 -3.35 -13.11
N PHE A 331 0.20 -4.41 -12.94
CA PHE A 331 0.06 -5.41 -11.87
C PHE A 331 1.04 -5.14 -10.73
N TRP A 332 1.34 -3.88 -10.47
CA TRP A 332 2.10 -3.47 -9.30
C TRP A 332 1.45 -4.02 -8.02
N GLN A 333 2.29 -4.45 -7.07
CA GLN A 333 1.86 -5.15 -5.86
C GLN A 333 2.17 -4.35 -4.60
N LEU A 334 1.16 -4.22 -3.74
CA LEU A 334 1.29 -3.67 -2.38
C LEU A 334 2.10 -4.61 -1.49
N GLY A 335 1.98 -5.91 -1.78
CA GLY A 335 2.82 -6.99 -1.28
C GLY A 335 2.46 -8.28 -2.01
N LYS A 336 1.41 -9.00 -1.59
CA LYS A 336 0.86 -10.16 -2.32
C LYS A 336 -0.21 -9.82 -3.35
N GLY A 337 -1.08 -8.86 -3.04
CA GLY A 337 -2.13 -8.45 -3.96
C GLY A 337 -1.79 -7.24 -4.82
N ASN A 338 -2.44 -7.16 -5.96
CA ASN A 338 -2.33 -6.05 -6.89
C ASN A 338 -3.48 -5.02 -6.73
N ILE A 339 -3.38 -3.90 -7.43
CA ILE A 339 -4.36 -2.80 -7.32
C ILE A 339 -5.77 -3.21 -7.76
N TYR A 340 -5.94 -4.09 -8.75
CA TYR A 340 -7.27 -4.57 -9.15
C TYR A 340 -7.95 -5.30 -8.00
N GLU A 341 -7.21 -6.19 -7.33
CA GLU A 341 -7.72 -6.98 -6.21
C GLU A 341 -8.07 -6.09 -5.02
N GLN A 342 -7.23 -5.10 -4.72
CA GLN A 342 -7.49 -4.13 -3.65
C GLN A 342 -8.73 -3.25 -3.93
N LEU A 343 -8.93 -2.83 -5.19
CA LEU A 343 -10.16 -2.15 -5.60
C LEU A 343 -11.37 -3.07 -5.47
N ALA A 344 -11.25 -4.35 -5.86
CA ALA A 344 -12.31 -5.34 -5.71
C ALA A 344 -12.71 -5.54 -4.24
N LEU A 345 -11.74 -5.55 -3.31
CA LEU A 345 -12.00 -5.59 -1.87
C LEU A 345 -12.85 -4.39 -1.40
N LEU A 346 -12.48 -3.17 -1.80
CA LEU A 346 -13.24 -1.96 -1.45
C LEU A 346 -14.65 -1.94 -2.06
N MET A 347 -14.77 -2.34 -3.33
CA MET A 347 -16.08 -2.47 -3.99
C MET A 347 -16.97 -3.49 -3.28
N LEU A 348 -16.42 -4.65 -2.91
CA LEU A 348 -17.14 -5.70 -2.20
C LEU A 348 -17.58 -5.25 -0.81
N TYR A 349 -16.73 -4.51 -0.10
CA TYR A 349 -17.08 -3.93 1.20
C TYR A 349 -18.22 -2.91 1.11
N ASP A 350 -18.20 -2.03 0.10
CA ASP A 350 -19.30 -1.09 -0.10
C ASP A 350 -20.60 -1.81 -0.51
N LEU A 351 -20.54 -2.85 -1.36
CA LEU A 351 -21.70 -3.69 -1.69
C LEU A 351 -22.26 -4.37 -0.44
N ASN A 352 -21.40 -5.01 0.36
CA ASN A 352 -21.77 -5.68 1.59
C ASN A 352 -22.52 -4.76 2.57
N LYS A 353 -22.13 -3.48 2.65
CA LYS A 353 -22.81 -2.50 3.51
C LYS A 353 -24.18 -2.06 3.00
N GLN A 354 -24.42 -2.12 1.69
CA GLN A 354 -25.59 -1.51 1.04
C GLN A 354 -26.60 -2.55 0.58
N ASN A 355 -26.15 -3.77 0.33
CA ASN A 355 -26.96 -4.85 -0.20
C ASN A 355 -27.07 -5.98 0.83
N ARG A 356 -28.29 -6.15 1.35
CA ARG A 356 -28.59 -7.16 2.37
C ARG A 356 -28.36 -8.60 1.89
N GLU A 357 -28.66 -8.90 0.63
CA GLU A 357 -28.50 -10.25 0.08
C GLU A 357 -27.01 -10.61 -0.03
N ILE A 358 -26.18 -9.67 -0.48
CA ILE A 358 -24.71 -9.82 -0.47
C ILE A 358 -24.19 -9.98 0.96
N HIS A 359 -24.71 -9.20 1.91
CA HIS A 359 -24.33 -9.32 3.32
C HIS A 359 -24.63 -10.71 3.90
N GLU A 360 -25.83 -11.22 3.67
CA GLU A 360 -26.22 -12.57 4.11
C GLU A 360 -25.38 -13.66 3.42
N LEU A 361 -25.08 -13.49 2.13
CA LEU A 361 -24.17 -14.38 1.39
C LEU A 361 -22.78 -14.42 2.02
N LEU A 362 -22.16 -13.26 2.27
CA LEU A 362 -20.80 -13.20 2.83
C LEU A 362 -20.73 -13.72 4.27
N ARG A 363 -21.77 -13.53 5.08
CA ARG A 363 -21.85 -14.11 6.43
C ARG A 363 -21.98 -15.63 6.43
N SER A 364 -22.55 -16.20 5.36
CA SER A 364 -22.70 -17.66 5.23
C SER A 364 -21.43 -18.38 4.80
N VAL A 365 -20.42 -17.66 4.29
CA VAL A 365 -19.15 -18.24 3.85
C VAL A 365 -18.16 -18.25 5.02
N PRO A 366 -17.80 -19.44 5.56
CA PRO A 366 -16.81 -19.53 6.62
C PRO A 366 -15.42 -19.20 6.07
N VAL A 367 -14.56 -18.66 6.92
CA VAL A 367 -13.14 -18.47 6.59
C VAL A 367 -12.27 -19.43 7.39
N GLU A 368 -11.25 -20.00 6.75
CA GLU A 368 -10.23 -20.80 7.43
C GLU A 368 -9.18 -19.92 8.15
N PHE A 369 -9.33 -18.60 8.06
CA PHE A 369 -8.39 -17.64 8.60
C PHE A 369 -8.68 -17.33 10.07
N HIS A 370 -7.69 -17.54 10.95
CA HIS A 370 -7.85 -17.41 12.39
C HIS A 370 -7.03 -16.22 12.93
N CYS A 371 -7.45 -14.98 12.63
CA CYS A 371 -7.11 -13.91 13.57
C CYS A 371 -7.97 -14.16 14.82
N GLN A 372 -7.32 -14.52 15.93
CA GLN A 372 -7.99 -14.83 17.19
C GLN A 372 -7.46 -13.95 18.31
N SER A 373 -8.38 -13.26 18.99
CA SER A 373 -8.16 -12.54 20.23
C SER A 373 -8.87 -13.26 21.38
N LYS A 374 -8.68 -12.81 22.63
CA LYS A 374 -9.40 -13.40 23.78
C LYS A 374 -10.92 -13.30 23.63
N ASP A 375 -11.40 -12.23 23.00
CA ASP A 375 -12.82 -11.87 23.00
C ASP A 375 -13.47 -11.94 21.60
N HIS A 376 -12.69 -12.23 20.55
CA HIS A 376 -13.19 -12.27 19.17
C HIS A 376 -12.34 -13.15 18.25
N THR A 377 -13.00 -13.91 17.37
CA THR A 377 -12.41 -14.71 16.30
C THR A 377 -13.10 -14.34 14.99
N ILE A 378 -12.34 -14.02 13.95
CA ILE A 378 -12.90 -13.83 12.61
C ILE A 378 -13.35 -15.19 12.09
N SER A 379 -14.64 -15.32 11.75
CA SER A 379 -15.29 -16.59 11.45
C SER A 379 -16.05 -16.62 10.12
N SER A 380 -16.32 -15.44 9.56
CA SER A 380 -17.03 -15.29 8.29
C SER A 380 -16.31 -14.37 7.31
N MET A 381 -16.66 -14.48 6.03
CA MET A 381 -16.08 -13.63 4.99
C MET A 381 -16.42 -12.14 5.19
N ASP A 382 -17.62 -11.85 5.67
CA ASP A 382 -18.05 -10.50 6.08
C ASP A 382 -17.08 -9.86 7.10
N GLU A 383 -16.76 -10.62 8.16
CA GLU A 383 -15.81 -10.18 9.20
C GLU A 383 -14.40 -10.00 8.64
N LEU A 384 -13.92 -10.92 7.78
CA LEU A 384 -12.60 -10.85 7.17
C LEU A 384 -12.45 -9.62 6.26
N ILE A 385 -13.41 -9.40 5.36
CA ILE A 385 -13.44 -8.22 4.47
C ILE A 385 -13.47 -6.94 5.31
N THR A 386 -14.34 -6.90 6.32
CA THR A 386 -14.46 -5.75 7.22
C THR A 386 -13.16 -5.46 7.95
N HIS A 387 -12.48 -6.50 8.44
CA HIS A 387 -11.18 -6.37 9.11
C HIS A 387 -10.11 -5.81 8.16
N LYS A 388 -9.92 -6.44 6.99
CA LYS A 388 -8.94 -6.00 5.98
C LYS A 388 -9.19 -4.55 5.56
N VAL A 389 -10.44 -4.19 5.29
CA VAL A 389 -10.77 -2.82 4.87
C VAL A 389 -10.57 -1.80 5.99
N LYS A 390 -10.96 -2.15 7.22
CA LYS A 390 -10.78 -1.25 8.37
C LYS A 390 -9.32 -0.94 8.60
N TYR A 391 -8.48 -1.97 8.66
CA TYR A 391 -7.04 -1.77 8.86
C TYR A 391 -6.45 -0.95 7.72
N SER A 392 -6.64 -1.36 6.46
CA SER A 392 -5.92 -0.77 5.33
C SER A 392 -6.44 0.59 4.87
N TYR A 393 -7.73 0.90 5.04
CA TYR A 393 -8.36 2.06 4.39
C TYR A 393 -9.16 2.99 5.30
N VAL A 394 -9.56 2.54 6.49
CA VAL A 394 -10.40 3.33 7.41
C VAL A 394 -9.58 3.93 8.54
N LEU A 395 -8.75 3.12 9.20
CA LEU A 395 -7.87 3.61 10.26
C LEU A 395 -6.84 4.59 9.70
N SER A 396 -6.60 5.67 10.44
CA SER A 396 -5.64 6.73 10.16
C SER A 396 -5.12 7.30 11.48
N GLY A 397 -4.16 8.22 11.44
CA GLY A 397 -3.71 8.96 12.62
C GLY A 397 -3.09 8.09 13.71
N ALA A 398 -3.13 8.59 14.94
CA ALA A 398 -2.65 7.85 16.10
C ALA A 398 -3.35 6.48 16.28
N GLY A 399 -4.60 6.34 15.83
CA GLY A 399 -5.32 5.06 15.86
C GLY A 399 -4.69 3.99 14.97
N LYS A 400 -4.34 4.33 13.73
CA LYS A 400 -3.62 3.42 12.82
C LYS A 400 -2.22 3.09 13.33
N ALA A 401 -1.51 4.09 13.87
CA ALA A 401 -0.20 3.91 14.48
C ALA A 401 -0.22 2.88 15.63
N LYS A 402 -1.22 2.94 16.51
CA LYS A 402 -1.43 1.95 17.59
C LYS A 402 -1.82 0.58 17.07
N ALA A 403 -2.65 0.52 16.02
CA ALA A 403 -2.99 -0.76 15.40
C ALA A 403 -1.72 -1.45 14.83
N ALA A 404 -0.78 -0.72 14.22
CA ALA A 404 0.45 -1.30 13.70
C ALA A 404 1.35 -1.96 14.77
N GLU A 405 1.22 -1.57 16.05
CA GLU A 405 1.99 -2.15 17.18
C GLU A 405 1.51 -3.55 17.58
N HIS A 406 0.27 -3.90 17.24
CA HIS A 406 -0.37 -5.11 17.74
C HIS A 406 -0.86 -6.05 16.65
N TYR A 407 -1.33 -5.48 15.55
CA TYR A 407 -1.98 -6.21 14.48
C TYR A 407 -0.94 -6.63 13.47
N LEU A 408 -1.04 -7.90 13.09
CA LEU A 408 -0.29 -8.41 11.96
C LEU A 408 -1.07 -8.03 10.71
N PRO A 409 -0.47 -7.32 9.75
CA PRO A 409 -0.93 -7.35 8.37
C PRO A 409 -0.73 -8.78 7.84
N LEU A 410 -1.55 -9.70 8.36
CA LEU A 410 -1.60 -11.10 8.03
C LEU A 410 -2.19 -11.18 6.63
N ASP A 411 -1.35 -11.20 5.60
CA ASP A 411 -1.85 -11.37 4.24
C ASP A 411 -2.95 -10.35 3.89
N ASP A 412 -2.96 -9.15 4.51
CA ASP A 412 -4.03 -8.14 4.37
C ASP A 412 -4.17 -7.64 2.94
N ASP A 413 -3.07 -7.69 2.21
CA ASP A 413 -2.98 -7.42 0.79
C ASP A 413 -3.29 -8.66 -0.08
N GLU A 414 -3.18 -9.88 0.43
CA GLU A 414 -3.63 -11.08 -0.28
C GLU A 414 -5.16 -11.08 -0.26
N VAL A 415 -5.75 -10.66 -1.37
CA VAL A 415 -7.20 -10.57 -1.54
C VAL A 415 -7.74 -11.68 -2.42
N TYR A 416 -6.92 -12.22 -3.32
CA TYR A 416 -7.38 -13.21 -4.27
C TYR A 416 -7.75 -14.54 -3.60
N LEU A 417 -6.80 -15.23 -2.98
CA LEU A 417 -6.97 -16.53 -2.34
C LEU A 417 -7.85 -16.44 -1.09
N SER A 418 -7.70 -15.37 -0.29
CA SER A 418 -8.39 -15.24 0.99
C SER A 418 -9.79 -14.67 0.88
N VAL A 419 -10.12 -13.91 -0.17
CA VAL A 419 -11.44 -13.26 -0.32
C VAL A 419 -12.12 -13.63 -1.64
N LEU A 420 -11.51 -13.30 -2.80
CA LEU A 420 -12.21 -13.38 -4.09
C LEU A 420 -12.47 -14.82 -4.52
N GLN A 421 -11.49 -15.71 -4.42
CA GLN A 421 -11.60 -17.11 -4.80
C GLN A 421 -12.69 -17.85 -4.00
N PRO A 422 -12.75 -17.77 -2.65
CA PRO A 422 -13.75 -18.49 -1.86
C PRO A 422 -15.20 -18.10 -2.14
N ILE A 423 -15.46 -16.87 -2.60
CA ILE A 423 -16.81 -16.35 -2.85
C ILE A 423 -17.19 -16.26 -4.32
N PHE A 424 -16.25 -16.56 -5.23
CA PHE A 424 -16.42 -16.29 -6.66
C PHE A 424 -17.67 -16.94 -7.25
N GLN A 425 -17.92 -18.22 -6.92
CA GLN A 425 -19.06 -18.96 -7.45
C GLN A 425 -20.39 -18.37 -6.96
N GLN A 426 -20.46 -18.02 -5.67
CA GLN A 426 -21.65 -17.47 -5.04
C GLN A 426 -21.98 -16.08 -5.60
N LEU A 427 -20.97 -15.21 -5.73
CA LEU A 427 -21.14 -13.89 -6.36
C LEU A 427 -21.56 -13.99 -7.81
N GLN A 428 -21.02 -14.96 -8.55
CA GLN A 428 -21.40 -15.18 -9.93
C GLN A 428 -22.87 -15.63 -10.06
N VAL A 429 -23.33 -16.54 -9.19
CA VAL A 429 -24.74 -16.94 -9.15
C VAL A 429 -25.65 -15.77 -8.80
N TYR A 430 -25.27 -14.97 -7.79
CA TYR A 430 -26.00 -13.76 -7.41
C TYR A 430 -26.15 -12.80 -8.58
N TYR A 431 -25.05 -12.47 -9.27
CA TYR A 431 -25.07 -11.56 -10.42
C TYR A 431 -25.99 -12.04 -11.57
N MET A 432 -26.03 -13.35 -11.83
CA MET A 432 -26.94 -13.90 -12.83
C MET A 432 -28.41 -13.74 -12.43
N GLN A 433 -28.74 -13.88 -11.14
CA GLN A 433 -30.10 -13.75 -10.63
C GLN A 433 -30.60 -12.30 -10.74
N GLU A 434 -29.77 -11.32 -10.37
CA GLU A 434 -30.13 -9.90 -10.45
C GLU A 434 -30.42 -9.46 -11.89
N GLU A 435 -29.59 -9.89 -12.85
CA GLU A 435 -29.80 -9.60 -14.28
C GLU A 435 -31.07 -10.26 -14.84
N LEU A 436 -31.46 -11.43 -14.34
CA LEU A 436 -32.74 -12.06 -14.69
C LEU A 436 -33.93 -11.28 -14.13
N LEU A 437 -33.76 -10.66 -12.96
CA LEU A 437 -34.77 -9.83 -12.30
C LEU A 437 -34.82 -8.40 -12.83
N GLY A 438 -33.88 -8.02 -13.71
CA GLY A 438 -33.77 -6.69 -14.31
C GLY A 438 -33.40 -5.60 -13.30
N ARG A 439 -32.67 -5.98 -12.25
CA ARG A 439 -32.21 -5.08 -11.19
C ARG A 439 -30.78 -4.60 -11.43
#